data_AF-A0A6P1NIP4-F1
#
_entry.id   AF-A0A6P1NIP4-F1
#
_cell.length_a   1.000
_cell.length_b   1.000
_cell.length_c   1.000
_cell.angle_alpha   90.00
_cell.angle_beta   90.00
_cell.angle_gamma   90.00
#
_symmetry.space_group_name_H-M   'P 1'
#
loop_
_entity.id
_entity.type
_entity.pdbx_description
1 polymer ?
#
loop_
_entity_poly.entity_id
_entity_poly.type
_entity_poly.pdbx_seq_one_letter_code
_entity_poly.pdbx_strand_id
1 'polypeptide(L)'
;MRTTNETTFQTVPRQPGTLMARRKRVSWKHLPYGEQVDVVEGGQLLGPGTVDATTPDGSIVWVVIHGVGGRRMLHQNDDMQLEIIKPLDSAAELRTSPARRKG
;
A
#
# COMPACT_ATOMS: atom_id res chain seq x y z
N MET A 1 -30.65 22.56 8.79
CA MET A 1 -29.79 21.72 9.66
C MET A 1 -29.46 20.42 8.94
N ARG A 2 -28.27 20.34 8.32
CA ARG A 2 -27.62 19.08 7.90
C ARG A 2 -26.13 19.30 8.09
N THR A 3 -25.57 18.61 9.08
CA THR A 3 -24.15 18.63 9.45
C THR A 3 -23.35 17.88 8.39
N THR A 4 -22.48 18.58 7.66
CA THR A 4 -21.48 17.95 6.80
C THR A 4 -20.37 17.43 7.70
N ASN A 5 -20.26 16.11 7.78
CA ASN A 5 -19.14 15.39 8.37
C ASN A 5 -17.92 15.53 7.46
N GLU A 6 -17.16 16.59 7.67
CA GLU A 6 -15.81 16.77 7.13
C GLU A 6 -14.93 15.61 7.63
N THR A 7 -14.74 14.60 6.78
CA THR A 7 -13.81 13.50 7.07
C THR A 7 -12.42 14.08 6.97
N THR A 8 -11.89 14.58 8.08
CA THR A 8 -10.50 14.99 8.23
C THR A 8 -9.63 13.77 7.96
N PHE A 9 -9.08 13.69 6.75
CA PHE A 9 -7.93 12.83 6.49
C PHE A 9 -6.79 13.37 7.36
N GLN A 10 -6.55 12.75 8.51
CA GLN A 10 -5.43 13.11 9.35
C GLN A 10 -4.18 12.90 8.50
N THR A 11 -3.45 13.98 8.21
CA THR A 11 -2.12 13.93 7.63
C THR A 11 -1.26 13.07 8.55
N VAL A 12 -1.16 11.78 8.26
CA VAL A 12 -0.23 10.91 8.97
C VAL A 12 1.16 11.48 8.66
N PRO A 13 1.87 12.05 9.66
CA PRO A 13 3.23 12.50 9.41
C PRO A 13 3.99 11.31 8.88
N ARG A 14 4.74 11.47 7.77
CA ARG A 14 5.57 10.39 7.21
C ARG A 14 6.37 9.79 8.35
N GLN A 15 5.98 8.61 8.83
CA GLN A 15 6.58 8.05 10.04
C GLN A 15 8.05 7.77 9.73
N PRO A 16 8.99 8.43 10.44
CA PRO A 16 10.42 8.16 10.26
C PRO A 16 10.81 6.77 10.79
N GLY A 17 9.90 6.04 11.44
CA GLY A 17 10.16 4.74 12.08
C GLY A 17 10.42 3.56 11.13
N THR A 18 10.27 3.75 9.81
CA THR A 18 10.60 2.74 8.80
C THR A 18 11.85 3.14 8.01
N LEU A 19 12.94 3.52 8.69
CA LEU A 19 14.23 3.88 8.05
C LEU A 19 14.81 2.76 7.17
N MET A 20 14.26 1.55 7.27
CA MET A 20 14.67 0.36 6.56
C MET A 20 13.49 -0.15 5.72
N ALA A 21 12.77 0.69 4.98
CA ALA A 21 11.86 0.20 3.94
C ALA A 21 12.17 0.84 2.60
N ARG A 22 12.33 -0.02 1.58
CA ARG A 22 12.47 0.43 0.20
C ARG A 22 11.08 0.67 -0.35
N ARG A 23 10.75 1.95 -0.56
CA ARG A 23 9.58 2.35 -1.33
C ARG A 23 9.88 2.22 -2.82
N LYS A 24 9.00 1.56 -3.55
CA LYS A 24 9.07 1.47 -5.01
C LYS A 24 7.76 1.94 -5.61
N ARG A 25 7.82 3.01 -6.41
CA ARG A 25 6.73 3.37 -7.31
C ARG A 25 6.55 2.25 -8.33
N VAL A 26 5.32 1.79 -8.47
CA VAL A 26 4.99 0.70 -9.38
C VAL A 26 3.90 1.11 -10.35
N SER A 27 3.95 0.50 -11.54
CA SER A 27 2.86 0.58 -12.48
C SER A 27 1.64 -0.13 -11.90
N TRP A 28 0.48 0.53 -11.95
CA TRP A 28 -0.77 0.02 -11.40
C TRP A 28 -1.15 -1.33 -12.01
N LYS A 29 -0.91 -1.50 -13.32
CA LYS A 29 -1.13 -2.75 -14.06
C LYS A 29 -0.40 -3.98 -13.47
N HIS A 30 0.68 -3.75 -12.73
CA HIS A 30 1.51 -4.81 -12.17
C HIS A 30 1.37 -4.91 -10.64
N LEU A 31 0.36 -4.26 -10.04
CA LEU A 31 0.07 -4.40 -8.61
C LEU A 31 -0.58 -5.74 -8.33
N PRO A 32 0.07 -6.63 -7.56
CA PRO A 32 -0.53 -7.89 -7.15
C PRO A 32 -1.68 -7.67 -6.18
N TYR A 33 -2.69 -8.54 -6.26
CA TYR A 33 -3.68 -8.69 -5.19
C TYR A 33 -2.98 -8.97 -3.84
N GLY A 34 -3.41 -8.30 -2.78
CA GLY A 34 -2.87 -8.45 -1.43
C GLY A 34 -1.59 -7.66 -1.14
N GLU A 35 -1.02 -6.96 -2.13
CA GLU A 35 0.20 -6.17 -1.94
C GLU A 35 -0.02 -5.00 -0.98
N GLN A 36 0.96 -4.77 -0.09
CA GLN A 36 0.96 -3.62 0.82
C GLN A 36 1.49 -2.38 0.11
N VAL A 37 0.71 -1.30 0.16
CA VAL A 37 1.03 -0.04 -0.51
C VAL A 37 0.82 1.15 0.42
N ASP A 38 1.68 2.16 0.29
CA ASP A 38 1.39 3.52 0.75
C ASP A 38 0.56 4.21 -0.35
N VAL A 39 -0.59 4.79 0.04
CA VAL A 39 -1.44 5.59 -0.86
C VAL A 39 -1.13 7.07 -0.66
N VAL A 40 -0.78 7.75 -1.75
CA VAL A 40 -0.42 9.17 -1.74
C VAL A 40 -1.33 9.92 -2.71
N GLU A 41 -1.95 11.02 -2.26
CA GLU A 41 -2.80 11.91 -3.06
C GLU A 41 -2.21 13.31 -3.05
N GLY A 42 -1.92 13.91 -4.22
CA GLY A 42 -1.37 15.27 -4.30
C GLY A 42 -0.06 15.45 -3.52
N GLY A 43 0.73 14.38 -3.36
CA GLY A 43 1.95 14.37 -2.56
C GLY A 43 1.74 14.19 -1.04
N GLN A 44 0.49 14.09 -0.58
CA GLN A 44 0.13 13.83 0.80
C GLN A 44 -0.12 12.33 1.04
N LEU A 45 0.50 11.77 2.09
CA LEU A 45 0.26 10.39 2.48
C LEU A 45 -1.15 10.27 3.07
N LEU A 46 -2.03 9.55 2.38
CA LEU A 46 -3.36 9.20 2.88
C LEU A 46 -3.28 8.06 3.90
N GLY A 47 -2.34 7.14 3.70
CA GLY A 47 -2.05 6.06 4.64
C GLY A 47 -1.75 4.72 3.95
N PRO A 48 -1.42 3.70 4.75
CA PRO A 48 -1.17 2.36 4.24
C PRO A 48 -2.46 1.65 3.85
N GLY A 49 -2.39 0.81 2.82
CA GLY A 49 -3.49 -0.02 2.38
C GLY A 49 -3.06 -1.32 1.70
N THR A 50 -4.05 -2.15 1.43
CA THR A 50 -3.88 -3.44 0.75
C THR A 50 -4.59 -3.42 -0.59
N VAL A 51 -3.92 -3.83 -1.67
CA VAL A 51 -4.54 -3.96 -2.99
C VAL A 51 -5.58 -5.07 -2.96
N ASP A 52 -6.81 -4.76 -3.36
CA ASP A 52 -7.95 -5.68 -3.38
C ASP A 52 -8.33 -6.11 -4.81
N ALA A 53 -8.17 -5.24 -5.80
CA ALA A 53 -8.38 -5.60 -7.20
C ALA A 53 -7.74 -4.57 -8.12
N THR A 54 -7.48 -4.95 -9.36
CA THR A 54 -6.99 -4.07 -10.42
C THR A 54 -7.71 -4.40 -11.71
N THR A 55 -8.09 -3.39 -12.51
CA THR A 55 -8.59 -3.65 -13.86
C THR A 55 -7.47 -4.17 -14.77
N PRO A 56 -7.77 -4.97 -15.82
CA PRO A 56 -6.73 -5.55 -16.68
C PRO A 56 -5.84 -4.53 -17.40
N ASP A 57 -6.39 -3.33 -17.67
CA ASP A 57 -5.70 -2.20 -18.26
C ASP A 57 -4.90 -1.37 -17.23
N GLY A 58 -5.10 -1.61 -15.94
CA GLY A 58 -4.45 -0.88 -14.84
C GLY A 58 -5.02 0.51 -14.59
N SER A 59 -6.14 0.88 -15.22
CA SER A 59 -6.74 2.21 -15.07
C SER A 59 -7.38 2.43 -13.70
N ILE A 60 -7.87 1.37 -13.07
CA ILE A 60 -8.51 1.41 -11.76
C ILE A 60 -7.86 0.38 -10.84
N VAL A 61 -7.57 0.79 -9.61
CA VAL A 61 -7.15 -0.07 -8.51
C VAL A 61 -8.10 0.12 -7.34
N TRP A 62 -8.50 -0.98 -6.72
CA TRP A 62 -9.19 -0.96 -5.44
C TRP A 62 -8.21 -1.24 -4.32
N VAL A 63 -8.21 -0.37 -3.30
CA VAL A 63 -7.35 -0.49 -2.12
C VAL A 63 -8.21 -0.45 -0.87
N VAL A 64 -7.98 -1.37 0.06
CA VAL A 64 -8.52 -1.31 1.41
C VAL A 64 -7.56 -0.49 2.26
N ILE A 65 -7.94 0.74 2.63
CA ILE A 65 -7.09 1.62 3.45
C ILE A 65 -7.26 1.26 4.92
N HIS A 66 -6.15 1.01 5.61
CA HIS A 66 -6.16 0.62 7.02
C HIS A 66 -6.53 1.81 7.91
N GLY A 67 -7.32 1.57 8.97
CA GLY A 67 -7.65 2.57 9.99
C GLY A 67 -8.76 3.57 9.66
N VAL A 68 -9.08 3.78 8.37
CA VAL A 68 -10.19 4.66 7.91
C VAL A 68 -11.43 3.89 7.47
N GLY A 69 -11.37 2.55 7.46
CA GLY A 69 -12.52 1.67 7.26
C GLY A 69 -13.14 1.78 5.87
N GLY A 70 -12.57 1.07 4.88
CA GLY A 70 -13.26 0.86 3.61
C GLY A 70 -12.36 0.50 2.44
N ARG A 71 -13.00 -0.08 1.42
CA ARG A 71 -12.45 -0.26 0.08
C ARG A 71 -12.62 1.04 -0.71
N ARG A 72 -11.53 1.57 -1.24
CA ARG A 72 -11.48 2.78 -2.07
C ARG A 72 -11.16 2.39 -3.50
N MET A 73 -11.89 2.99 -4.44
CA MET A 73 -11.58 2.91 -5.86
C MET A 73 -10.69 4.11 -6.22
N LEU A 74 -9.52 3.85 -6.79
CA LEU A 74 -8.58 4.86 -7.24
C LEU A 74 -8.44 4.76 -8.76
N HIS A 75 -8.38 5.89 -9.45
CA HIS A 75 -8.17 5.93 -10.90
C HIS A 75 -6.80 6.55 -11.23
N GLN A 76 -6.09 6.01 -12.23
CA GLN A 76 -4.67 6.35 -12.47
C GLN A 76 -4.43 7.80 -12.91
N ASN A 77 -5.48 8.47 -13.40
CA ASN A 77 -5.44 9.88 -13.78
C ASN A 77 -5.86 10.82 -12.65
N ASP A 78 -6.35 10.28 -11.53
CA ASP A 78 -6.44 11.05 -10.31
C ASP A 78 -5.00 11.28 -9.83
N ASP A 79 -4.74 12.34 -9.07
CA ASP A 79 -3.39 12.69 -8.58
C ASP A 79 -2.93 11.72 -7.46
N MET A 80 -3.04 10.42 -7.74
CA MET A 80 -2.89 9.27 -6.86
C MET A 80 -1.64 8.50 -7.23
N GLN A 81 -0.88 8.12 -6.21
CA GLN A 81 0.36 7.38 -6.35
C GLN A 81 0.34 6.21 -5.37
N LEU A 82 0.74 5.04 -5.87
CA LEU A 82 0.85 3.81 -5.08
C LEU A 82 2.32 3.41 -5.00
N GLU A 83 2.81 3.26 -3.77
CA GLU A 83 4.19 2.87 -3.49
C GLU A 83 4.21 1.57 -2.71
N ILE A 84 4.85 0.54 -3.25
CA ILE A 84 5.06 -0.71 -2.52
C ILE A 84 6.06 -0.45 -1.40
N ILE A 85 5.70 -0.83 -0.18
CA ILE A 85 6.57 -0.76 0.99
C ILE A 85 7.20 -2.14 1.20
N LYS A 86 8.46 -2.29 0.81
CA LYS A 86 9.21 -3.50 1.16
C LYS A 86 10.03 -3.25 2.41
N PRO A 87 9.94 -4.07 3.46
CA PRO A 87 10.95 -4.09 4.50
C PRO A 87 12.32 -4.32 3.85
N LEU A 88 13.32 -3.51 4.21
CA LEU A 88 14.69 -3.60 3.73
C LEU A 88 15.32 -4.96 4.10
N ASP A 89 14.73 -5.66 5.08
CA ASP A 89 15.07 -7.02 5.50
C ASP A 89 13.93 -8.03 5.28
N SER A 90 13.14 -7.90 4.20
CA SER A 90 12.36 -9.05 3.70
C SER A 90 13.30 -10.05 3.03
N ALA A 91 14.08 -10.73 3.86
CA ALA A 91 14.83 -11.91 3.51
C ALA A 91 13.88 -12.93 2.88
N ALA A 92 13.99 -13.08 1.57
CA ALA A 92 13.55 -14.27 0.86
C ALA A 92 14.32 -15.55 1.30
N GLU A 93 14.98 -15.57 2.46
CA GLU A 93 16.01 -16.58 2.80
C GLU A 93 15.85 -17.25 4.18
N LEU A 94 14.78 -17.01 4.94
CA LEU A 94 14.60 -17.68 6.24
C LEU A 94 13.67 -18.91 6.25
N ARG A 95 13.30 -19.47 5.09
CA ARG A 95 12.39 -20.64 5.02
C ARG A 95 12.82 -21.88 4.23
N THR A 96 14.03 -21.93 3.68
CA THR A 96 14.64 -23.22 3.30
C THR A 96 15.74 -23.59 4.27
N SER A 97 15.37 -23.79 5.54
CA SER A 97 16.13 -24.67 6.42
C SER A 97 15.77 -26.11 6.11
N PRO A 98 16.64 -26.94 5.50
CA PRO A 98 16.56 -28.36 5.74
C PRO A 98 17.04 -28.61 7.17
N ALA A 99 16.10 -28.77 8.09
CA ALA A 99 16.38 -29.37 9.38
C ALA A 99 16.91 -30.81 9.16
N ARG A 100 18.24 -30.95 9.25
CA ARG A 100 19.01 -32.05 9.84
C ARG A 100 18.39 -33.46 9.78
N ARG A 101 19.06 -34.40 9.12
CA ARG A 101 19.31 -35.74 9.72
C ARG A 101 20.76 -36.14 9.55
N LYS A 102 21.36 -36.49 10.70
CA LYS A 102 22.63 -37.20 10.83
C LYS A 102 22.49 -38.59 10.19
N GLY A 103 23.55 -39.03 9.52
CA GLY A 103 23.89 -40.42 9.21
C GLY A 103 25.39 -40.53 9.27
#